data_AF-A0A3B0VQV6-F1
#
_entry.id   AF-A0A3B0VQV6-F1
#
_cell.length_a   1.000
_cell.length_b   1.000
_cell.length_c   1.000
_cell.angle_alpha   90.00
_cell.angle_beta   90.00
_cell.angle_gamma   90.00
#
_symmetry.space_group_name_H-M   'P 1'
#
loop_
_entity.id
_entity.type
_entity.pdbx_description
1 polymer ?
#
loop_
_entity_poly.entity_id
_entity_poly.type
_entity_poly.pdbx_seq_one_letter_code
_entity_poly.pdbx_strand_id
1 'polypeptide(L)' 'HPNGTGGFVSYNIYANWKLSGTAKIRLGLENIFDKKYREHGSGLEAAGRNFHASFSYLF' A
#
# COMPACT_ATOMS: atom_id res chain seq x y z
N HIS A 1 25.75 -11.80 -8.92
CA HIS A 1 24.84 -12.95 -8.73
C HIS A 1 23.64 -12.79 -9.66
N PRO A 2 23.32 -13.76 -10.52
CA PRO A 2 22.28 -13.60 -11.54
C PRO A 2 20.84 -13.73 -11.03
N ASN A 3 20.65 -14.02 -9.73
CA ASN A 3 19.33 -14.28 -9.12
C ASN A 3 18.84 -13.15 -8.21
N GLY A 4 19.43 -11.96 -8.27
CA GLY A 4 18.96 -10.83 -7.47
C GLY A 4 17.70 -10.24 -8.07
N THR A 5 16.61 -10.15 -7.29
CA THR A 5 15.48 -9.30 -7.68
C THR A 5 16.00 -7.89 -7.94
N GLY A 6 15.85 -7.41 -9.17
CA GLY A 6 16.23 -6.04 -9.53
C GLY A 6 15.51 -5.04 -8.62
N GLY A 7 16.22 -3.98 -8.24
CA GLY A 7 15.63 -2.90 -7.45
C GLY A 7 14.36 -2.37 -8.12
N PHE A 8 13.29 -2.21 -7.36
CA PHE A 8 12.03 -1.67 -7.83
C PHE A 8 11.71 -0.38 -7.08
N VAL A 9 10.82 0.42 -7.66
CA VAL A 9 10.26 1.63 -7.05
C VAL A 9 8.76 1.50 -7.14
N SER A 10 8.07 1.61 -6.01
CA SER A 10 6.62 1.67 -5.92
C SER A 10 6.20 3.04 -5.39
N TYR A 11 5.01 3.48 -5.78
CA TYR A 11 4.42 4.73 -5.35
C TYR A 11 3.11 4.43 -4.64
N ASN A 12 2.98 4.94 -3.42
CA ASN A 12 1.82 4.73 -2.55
C ASN A 12 1.31 6.09 -2.09
N ILE A 13 -0.01 6.26 -2.04
CA ILE A 13 -0.68 7.46 -1.53
C ILE A 13 -1.57 7.04 -0.38
N TYR A 14 -1.46 7.77 0.73
CA TYR A 14 -2.31 7.60 1.89
C TYR A 14 -2.97 8.93 2.25
N ALA A 15 -4.29 8.90 2.45
CA ALA A 15 -5.07 10.04 2.91
C ALA A 15 -5.71 9.70 4.26
N ASN A 16 -5.54 10.58 5.24
CA ASN A 16 -6.15 10.45 6.55
C ASN A 16 -6.95 11.72 6.84
N TRP A 17 -8.26 11.56 7.06
CA TRP A 17 -9.17 12.66 7.36
C TRP A 17 -9.77 12.46 8.75
N LYS A 18 -9.60 13.42 9.65
CA LYS A 18 -10.34 13.48 10.92
C LYS A 18 -11.60 14.30 10.69
N LEU A 19 -12.75 13.64 10.57
CA LEU A 19 -14.03 14.33 10.35
C LEU A 19 -14.48 15.09 11.60
N SER A 20 -14.19 14.52 12.77
CA SER A 20 -14.47 15.11 14.08
C SER A 20 -13.50 14.54 15.12
N GLY A 21 -13.68 14.91 16.40
CA GLY A 21 -12.97 14.25 17.52
C GLY A 21 -13.27 12.75 17.63
N THR A 22 -14.40 12.29 17.09
CA THR A 22 -14.88 10.90 17.20
C THR A 22 -14.78 10.11 15.91
N ALA A 23 -14.75 10.76 14.74
CA ALA A 23 -14.77 10.10 13.43
C ALA A 23 -13.49 10.31 12.62
N LYS A 24 -12.95 9.23 12.05
CA LYS A 24 -11.76 9.24 11.18
C LYS A 24 -11.98 8.38 9.95
N ILE A 25 -11.55 8.87 8.79
CA ILE A 25 -11.47 8.13 7.53
C ILE A 25 -10.00 7.96 7.16
N ARG A 26 -9.64 6.77 6.71
CA ARG A 26 -8.34 6.46 6.12
C ARG A 26 -8.53 5.84 4.75
N LEU A 27 -7.80 6.34 3.77
CA LEU A 27 -7.72 5.78 2.43
C LEU A 27 -6.25 5.48 2.14
N GLY A 28 -5.98 4.35 1.51
CA GLY A 28 -4.67 4.00 1.01
C GLY A 28 -4.76 3.41 -0.38
N LEU A 29 -3.87 3.86 -1.24
CA LEU A 29 -3.68 3.36 -2.59
C LEU A 29 -2.21 2.99 -2.73
N GLU A 30 -1.95 1.71 -2.88
CA GLU A 30 -0.61 1.15 -2.93
C GLU A 30 -0.33 0.65 -4.34
N ASN A 31 0.94 0.73 -4.74
CA ASN A 31 1.43 0.31 -6.04
C ASN A 31 0.63 0.94 -7.20
N ILE A 32 0.55 2.27 -7.24
CA ILE A 32 -0.29 3.04 -8.17
C ILE A 32 -0.04 2.64 -9.64
N PHE A 33 1.22 2.39 -9.99
CA PHE A 33 1.65 2.01 -11.33
C PHE A 33 1.61 0.51 -11.61
N ASP A 34 1.03 -0.29 -10.69
CA ASP A 34 0.89 -1.74 -10.79
C ASP A 34 2.21 -2.44 -11.17
N LYS A 35 3.30 -2.02 -10.53
CA LYS A 35 4.61 -2.57 -10.79
C LYS A 35 4.67 -3.98 -10.22
N LYS A 36 4.94 -4.95 -11.08
CA LYS A 36 5.27 -6.31 -10.65
C LYS A 36 6.68 -6.31 -10.10
N TYR A 37 6.79 -6.59 -8.81
CA TYR A 37 8.07 -6.74 -8.13
C TYR A 37 8.01 -7.92 -7.18
N ARG A 38 9.19 -8.48 -6.88
CA ARG A 38 9.33 -9.56 -5.91
C ARG A 38 9.87 -8.99 -4.62
N GLU A 39 9.26 -9.37 -3.51
CA GLU A 39 9.83 -9.13 -2.19
C GLU A 39 11.17 -9.90 -2.11
N HIS A 40 12.27 -9.20 -1.84
CA HIS A 40 13.61 -9.81 -1.86
C HIS A 40 13.70 -10.97 -0.86
N GLY A 41 14.06 -12.16 -1.34
CA GLY A 41 14.26 -13.35 -0.49
C GLY A 41 13.00 -14.20 -0.24
N SER A 42 11.83 -13.78 -0.72
CA SER A 42 10.66 -14.66 -0.78
C SER A 42 10.35 -14.98 -2.25
N GLY A 43 10.03 -16.22 -2.59
CA GLY A 43 9.58 -16.58 -3.94
C GLY A 43 8.21 -16.01 -4.30
N LEU A 44 7.67 -15.10 -3.48
CA LEU A 44 6.34 -14.53 -3.57
C LEU A 44 6.39 -13.21 -4.33
N GLU A 45 5.49 -13.11 -5.31
CA GLU A 45 5.22 -11.85 -5.99
C GLU A 45 4.54 -10.90 -4.99
N ALA A 46 4.97 -9.65 -4.95
CA ALA A 46 4.34 -8.65 -4.11
C ALA A 46 2.91 -8.38 -4.58
N ALA A 47 2.08 -7.83 -3.69
CA ALA A 47 0.74 -7.39 -4.07
C ALA A 47 0.82 -6.37 -5.22
N GLY A 48 -0.02 -6.55 -6.24
CA GLY A 48 -0.21 -5.58 -7.30
C GLY A 48 -0.84 -4.28 -6.78
N ARG A 49 -1.48 -3.50 -7.65
CA ARG A 49 -2.23 -2.32 -7.21
C ARG A 49 -3.30 -2.70 -6.19
N ASN A 50 -3.25 -2.07 -5.01
CA ASN A 50 -4.18 -2.33 -3.91
C ASN A 50 -4.82 -1.03 -3.43
N PHE A 51 -6.11 -1.09 -3.10
CA PHE A 51 -6.86 0.02 -2.53
C PHE A 51 -7.54 -0.43 -1.25
N HIS A 52 -7.35 0.34 -0.17
CA HIS A 52 -8.02 0.11 1.09
C HIS A 52 -8.66 1.39 1.62
N ALA A 53 -9.85 1.25 2.19
CA ALA A 53 -10.58 2.31 2.86
C ALA A 53 -10.99 1.83 4.25
N SER A 54 -10.86 2.70 5.25
CA SER A 54 -11.22 2.42 6.62
C SER A 54 -11.96 3.62 7.20
N PHE A 55 -13.00 3.33 7.97
CA PHE A 55 -13.74 4.29 8.78
C PHE A 55 -13.65 3.87 10.23
N SER A 56 -13.40 4.81 11.13
CA SER A 56 -13.33 4.57 12.56
C SER A 56 -14.19 5.61 13.28
N TYR A 57 -15.01 5.14 14.20
CA TYR A 57 -15.88 5.97 15.03
C TYR A 57 -15.70 5.58 16.50
N LEU A 58 -15.49 6.57 17.37
CA LEU A 58 -15.42 6.40 18.81
C LEU A 58 -16.78 6.77 19.42
N PHE A 59 -17.39 5.81 20.12
CA PHE A 59 -18.67 5.96 20.85
C PHE A 59 -18.45 6.32 22.32
#